data_AF-A0A7T2GJF5-F1
#
_entry.id   AF-A0A7T2GJF5-F1
#
_cell.length_a   1.000
_cell.length_b   1.000
_cell.length_c   1.000
_cell.angle_alpha   90.00
_cell.angle_beta   90.00
_cell.angle_gamma   90.00
#
_symmetry.space_group_name_H-M   'P 1'
#
loop_
_entity.id
_entity.type
_entity.pdbx_description
1 polymer ?
#
loop_
_entity_poly.entity_id
_entity_poly.type
_entity_poly.pdbx_seq_one_letter_code
_entity_poly.pdbx_strand_id
1 'polypeptide(L)'
;MFRPFLALLATAALPAAATSQTTSGAELWNASSQGDACMVTSSDSGSQTVLSIMAAPTDGAFIFLVQNPAWQSLEDGAAYPVAVEFDDFGPWQIQASARENIDADGPGLAFTVAPSREDGNGFIQEMVKASSMEIVANGATVGTLSVAGSEKAMQELARCMAKSWAGLSEDGAEVQAASDTPATPL
;
A
#
# COMPACT_ATOMS: atom_id res chain seq x y z
N MET A 1 21.77 14.52 67.26
CA MET A 1 22.01 13.31 66.44
C MET A 1 21.15 13.42 65.20
N PHE A 2 21.75 13.79 64.07
CA PHE A 2 21.08 13.94 62.77
C PHE A 2 21.18 12.61 61.99
N ARG A 3 20.05 12.15 61.43
CA ARG A 3 19.99 11.02 60.48
C ARG A 3 19.64 11.59 59.09
N PRO A 4 20.46 11.39 58.05
CA PRO A 4 20.13 11.81 56.70
C PRO A 4 19.25 10.77 56.01
N PHE A 5 18.20 11.23 55.32
CA PHE A 5 17.43 10.45 54.37
C PHE A 5 18.11 10.53 53.00
N LEU A 6 18.41 9.37 52.41
CA LEU A 6 18.87 9.20 51.03
C LEU A 6 17.65 9.10 50.12
N ALA A 7 17.49 10.04 49.20
CA ALA A 7 16.45 10.00 48.17
C ALA A 7 17.02 9.34 46.89
N LEU A 8 16.41 8.22 46.48
CA LEU A 8 16.64 7.59 45.18
C LEU A 8 15.88 8.37 44.09
N LEU A 9 16.59 8.83 43.07
CA LEU A 9 16.01 9.34 41.83
C LEU A 9 15.83 8.19 40.84
N ALA A 10 14.57 7.83 40.55
CA ALA A 10 14.22 6.90 39.48
C ALA A 10 14.12 7.67 38.16
N THR A 11 15.02 7.41 37.22
CA THR A 11 14.95 7.86 35.83
C THR A 11 13.96 7.00 35.05
N ALA A 12 12.78 7.54 34.74
CA ALA A 12 11.84 6.92 33.80
C ALA A 12 12.30 7.22 32.36
N ALA A 13 12.62 6.18 31.59
CA ALA A 13 12.85 6.29 30.16
C ALA A 13 11.49 6.42 29.44
N LEU A 14 11.34 7.47 28.63
CA LEU A 14 10.15 7.68 27.80
C LEU A 14 10.21 6.76 26.56
N PRO A 15 9.12 6.06 26.20
CA PRO A 15 9.07 5.31 24.96
C PRO A 15 9.05 6.28 23.76
N ALA A 16 9.91 6.05 22.79
CA ALA A 16 9.89 6.74 21.52
C ALA A 16 8.61 6.35 20.76
N ALA A 17 7.67 7.29 20.62
CA ALA A 17 6.52 7.11 19.76
C ALA A 17 6.97 7.14 18.30
N ALA A 18 6.71 6.06 17.56
CA ALA A 18 6.87 6.03 16.11
C ALA A 18 5.89 7.02 15.49
N THR A 19 6.39 8.15 15.00
CA THR A 19 5.61 9.14 14.26
C THR A 19 5.35 8.62 12.85
N SER A 20 4.13 8.15 12.58
CA SER A 20 3.66 7.97 11.20
C SER A 20 3.59 9.34 10.54
N GLN A 21 4.45 9.60 9.56
CA GLN A 21 4.45 10.87 8.82
C GLN A 21 3.36 10.84 7.76
N THR A 22 2.23 11.46 8.06
CA THR A 22 1.18 11.75 7.06
C THR A 22 1.62 12.97 6.25
N THR A 23 2.10 12.76 5.03
CA THR A 23 2.47 13.87 4.14
C THR A 23 1.20 14.44 3.49
N SER A 24 0.72 15.58 3.99
CA SER A 24 -0.48 16.25 3.49
C SER A 24 -0.20 16.99 2.18
N GLY A 25 -0.54 16.35 1.06
CA GLY A 25 -0.52 16.98 -0.26
C GLY A 25 -1.63 16.54 -1.20
N ALA A 26 -2.47 15.59 -0.80
CA ALA A 26 -3.56 15.01 -1.57
C ALA A 26 -4.73 14.79 -0.58
N GLU A 27 -5.74 15.66 -0.57
CA GLU A 27 -6.83 15.57 0.43
C GLU A 27 -7.65 14.27 0.34
N LEU A 28 -7.49 13.49 -0.74
CA LEU A 28 -8.15 12.20 -0.95
C LEU A 28 -7.25 10.98 -0.74
N TRP A 29 -5.92 11.12 -0.86
CA TRP A 29 -5.00 9.99 -0.83
C TRP A 29 -4.09 10.02 0.39
N ASN A 30 -4.04 8.92 1.12
CA ASN A 30 -3.10 8.67 2.20
C ASN A 30 -1.95 7.77 1.71
N ALA A 31 -0.72 8.04 2.13
CA ALA A 31 0.43 7.17 1.85
C ALA A 31 0.97 6.59 3.15
N SER A 32 1.31 5.31 3.14
CA SER A 32 1.84 4.58 4.29
C SER A 32 2.86 3.53 3.86
N SER A 33 3.64 3.02 4.81
CA SER A 33 4.59 1.94 4.60
C SER A 33 4.62 0.99 5.79
N GLN A 34 4.77 -0.31 5.54
CA GLN A 34 4.97 -1.33 6.57
C GLN A 34 6.05 -2.31 6.11
N GLY A 35 7.16 -2.36 6.84
CA GLY A 35 8.37 -3.05 6.36
C GLY A 35 8.80 -2.47 5.01
N ASP A 36 9.01 -3.35 4.03
CA ASP A 36 9.40 -2.95 2.67
C ASP A 36 8.21 -2.63 1.76
N ALA A 37 6.98 -2.89 2.22
CA ALA A 37 5.77 -2.64 1.45
C ALA A 37 5.32 -1.19 1.58
N CYS A 38 4.88 -0.63 0.46
CA CYS A 38 4.35 0.72 0.34
C CYS A 38 2.88 0.64 -0.07
N MET A 39 2.07 1.55 0.46
CA MET A 39 0.65 1.61 0.15
C MET A 39 0.17 3.05 -0.01
N VAL A 40 -0.72 3.27 -0.97
CA VAL A 40 -1.52 4.48 -1.06
C VAL A 40 -3.01 4.13 -1.06
N THR A 41 -3.80 4.89 -0.32
CA THR A 41 -5.23 4.61 -0.11
C THR A 41 -6.05 5.85 -0.42
N SER A 42 -7.11 5.69 -1.20
CA SER A 42 -8.16 6.67 -1.44
C SER A 42 -9.46 6.22 -0.83
N SER A 43 -10.19 7.14 -0.22
CA SER A 43 -11.56 6.90 0.24
C SER A 43 -12.43 8.07 -0.17
N ASP A 44 -13.62 7.77 -0.71
CA ASP A 44 -14.65 8.78 -0.94
C ASP A 44 -15.72 8.66 0.14
N SER A 45 -15.89 9.74 0.90
CA SER A 45 -16.92 9.86 1.94
C SER A 45 -18.35 9.63 1.42
N GLY A 46 -18.59 9.81 0.11
CA GLY A 46 -19.89 9.62 -0.51
C GLY A 46 -20.24 8.17 -0.87
N SER A 47 -19.25 7.35 -1.25
CA SER A 47 -19.49 6.01 -1.83
C SER A 47 -19.19 4.83 -0.90
N GLN A 48 -18.59 5.10 0.26
CA GLN A 48 -18.05 4.09 1.19
C GLN A 48 -17.06 3.11 0.53
N THR A 49 -16.63 3.39 -0.70
CA THR A 49 -15.68 2.55 -1.42
C THR A 49 -14.28 3.07 -1.15
N VAL A 50 -13.40 2.16 -0.73
CA VAL A 50 -11.99 2.42 -0.46
C VAL A 50 -11.15 1.71 -1.52
N LEU A 51 -10.16 2.41 -2.06
CA LEU A 51 -9.15 1.84 -2.95
C LEU A 51 -7.79 1.93 -2.27
N SER A 52 -7.15 0.79 -2.07
CA SER A 52 -5.75 0.69 -1.64
C SER A 52 -4.90 0.10 -2.76
N ILE A 53 -3.76 0.73 -3.03
CA ILE A 53 -2.76 0.29 -4.01
C ILE A 53 -1.47 0.00 -3.26
N MET A 54 -1.04 -1.25 -3.31
CA MET A 54 0.16 -1.72 -2.62
C MET A 54 1.24 -2.14 -3.62
N ALA A 55 2.49 -1.97 -3.20
CA ALA A 55 3.65 -2.48 -3.90
C ALA A 55 4.69 -2.96 -2.87
N ALA A 56 5.36 -4.07 -3.16
CA ALA A 56 6.56 -4.49 -2.46
C ALA A 56 7.68 -4.84 -3.48
N PRO A 57 8.96 -4.75 -3.09
CA PRO A 57 10.09 -4.89 -4.01
C PRO A 57 10.10 -6.17 -4.84
N THR A 58 9.55 -7.25 -4.31
CA THR A 58 9.61 -8.59 -4.89
C THR A 58 8.40 -8.95 -5.75
N ASP A 59 7.33 -8.14 -5.73
CA ASP A 59 6.04 -8.56 -6.28
C ASP A 59 5.95 -8.40 -7.79
N GLY A 60 6.76 -7.51 -8.38
CA GLY A 60 6.77 -7.23 -9.82
C GLY A 60 5.45 -6.66 -10.38
N ALA A 61 4.47 -6.41 -9.51
CA ALA A 61 3.15 -5.89 -9.83
C ALA A 61 2.61 -5.05 -8.67
N PHE A 62 1.59 -4.24 -8.97
CA PHE A 62 0.78 -3.55 -7.97
C PHE A 62 -0.38 -4.44 -7.54
N ILE A 63 -0.67 -4.47 -6.25
CA ILE A 63 -1.89 -5.09 -5.71
C ILE A 63 -2.92 -3.99 -5.51
N PHE A 64 -4.09 -4.16 -6.11
CA PHE A 64 -5.25 -3.31 -5.94
C PHE A 64 -6.23 -4.00 -5.01
N LEU A 65 -6.67 -3.30 -3.99
CA LEU A 65 -7.71 -3.71 -3.05
C LEU A 65 -8.84 -2.70 -3.13
N VAL A 66 -10.03 -3.14 -3.53
CA VAL A 66 -11.24 -2.31 -3.55
C VAL A 66 -12.21 -2.85 -2.52
N GLN A 67 -12.56 -2.05 -1.53
CA GLN A 67 -13.42 -2.45 -0.41
C GLN A 67 -14.70 -1.64 -0.41
N ASN A 68 -15.80 -2.30 -0.09
CA ASN A 68 -17.09 -1.64 0.09
C ASN A 68 -17.93 -2.43 1.12
N PRO A 69 -18.33 -1.82 2.25
CA PRO A 69 -19.13 -2.47 3.30
C PRO A 69 -20.48 -3.04 2.84
N ALA A 70 -21.01 -2.58 1.69
CA ALA A 70 -22.26 -3.08 1.12
C ALA A 70 -22.09 -4.45 0.41
N TRP A 71 -20.86 -4.89 0.13
CA TRP A 71 -20.58 -6.14 -0.59
C TRP A 71 -20.59 -7.39 0.31
N GLN A 72 -21.64 -7.54 1.12
CA GLN A 72 -21.76 -8.62 2.12
C GLN A 72 -22.00 -10.02 1.50
N SER A 73 -22.27 -10.08 0.20
CA SER A 73 -22.48 -11.34 -0.52
C SER A 73 -21.21 -11.91 -1.14
N LEU A 74 -20.05 -11.29 -0.93
CA LEU A 74 -18.78 -11.83 -1.40
C LEU A 74 -18.38 -13.08 -0.60
N GLU A 75 -18.01 -14.14 -1.31
CA GLU A 75 -17.51 -15.37 -0.71
C GLU A 75 -15.98 -15.31 -0.63
N ASP A 76 -15.42 -15.48 0.57
CA ASP A 76 -13.97 -15.39 0.78
C ASP A 76 -13.19 -16.36 -0.13
N GLY A 77 -12.20 -15.83 -0.84
CA GLY A 77 -11.36 -16.60 -1.76
C GLY A 77 -11.98 -16.89 -3.13
N ALA A 78 -13.28 -16.62 -3.33
CA ALA A 78 -13.92 -16.82 -4.63
C ALA A 78 -13.44 -15.78 -5.66
N ALA A 79 -13.43 -16.15 -6.94
CA ALA A 79 -13.04 -15.28 -8.04
C ALA A 79 -14.26 -14.70 -8.73
N TYR A 80 -14.28 -13.37 -8.90
CA TYR A 80 -15.37 -12.63 -9.54
C TYR A 80 -14.85 -11.94 -10.80
N PRO A 81 -15.49 -12.15 -11.96
CA PRO A 81 -15.26 -11.32 -13.13
C PRO A 81 -15.85 -9.93 -12.87
N VAL A 82 -15.01 -8.91 -12.97
CA VAL A 82 -15.42 -7.52 -12.87
C VAL A 82 -14.83 -6.72 -14.03
N ALA A 83 -15.50 -5.65 -14.39
CA ALA A 83 -14.94 -4.60 -15.23
C ALA A 83 -14.56 -3.41 -14.37
N VAL A 84 -13.36 -2.86 -14.62
CA VAL A 84 -12.92 -1.59 -14.05
C VAL A 84 -12.91 -0.54 -15.15
N GLU A 85 -13.59 0.57 -14.91
CA GLU A 85 -13.72 1.69 -15.85
C GLU A 85 -13.18 2.95 -15.20
N PHE A 86 -12.46 3.77 -15.97
CA PHE A 86 -11.84 5.01 -15.52
C PHE A 86 -12.29 6.16 -16.41
N ASP A 87 -13.26 6.97 -15.97
CA ASP A 87 -13.93 7.96 -16.84
C ASP A 87 -14.32 7.34 -18.21
N ASP A 88 -13.69 7.78 -19.31
CA ASP A 88 -13.90 7.29 -20.68
C ASP A 88 -12.90 6.17 -21.10
N PHE A 89 -12.11 5.66 -20.16
CA PHE A 89 -11.12 4.60 -20.37
C PHE A 89 -11.61 3.23 -19.84
N GLY A 90 -11.19 2.16 -20.52
CA GLY A 90 -11.65 0.79 -20.26
C GLY A 90 -12.76 0.33 -21.23
N PRO A 91 -13.54 -0.71 -20.88
CA PRO A 91 -13.50 -1.46 -19.63
C PRO A 91 -12.33 -2.46 -19.55
N TRP A 92 -11.67 -2.51 -18.39
CA TRP A 92 -10.67 -3.52 -18.06
C TRP A 92 -11.33 -4.75 -17.45
N GLN A 93 -11.31 -5.87 -18.17
CA GLN A 93 -11.83 -7.15 -17.66
C GLN A 93 -10.81 -7.78 -16.72
N ILE A 94 -11.20 -7.97 -15.46
CA ILE A 94 -10.33 -8.43 -14.37
C ILE A 94 -10.97 -9.60 -13.64
N GLN A 95 -10.18 -10.63 -13.37
CA GLN A 95 -10.54 -11.67 -12.40
C GLN A 95 -10.06 -11.22 -11.01
N ALA A 96 -10.98 -10.73 -10.20
CA ALA A 96 -10.68 -10.28 -8.84
C ALA A 96 -10.99 -11.39 -7.82
N SER A 97 -10.13 -11.55 -6.82
CA SER A 97 -10.38 -12.47 -5.71
C SER A 97 -11.08 -11.74 -4.58
N ALA A 98 -12.19 -12.28 -4.10
CA ALA A 98 -12.91 -11.72 -2.96
C ALA A 98 -12.20 -12.01 -1.64
N ARG A 99 -12.39 -11.09 -0.70
CA ARG A 99 -11.99 -11.22 0.69
C ARG A 99 -13.13 -10.71 1.57
N GLU A 100 -13.54 -11.51 2.54
CA GLU A 100 -14.62 -11.12 3.46
C GLU A 100 -14.15 -10.07 4.49
N ASN A 101 -12.87 -10.15 4.89
CA ASN A 101 -12.25 -9.24 5.85
C ASN A 101 -10.82 -8.91 5.41
N ILE A 102 -10.63 -7.82 4.67
CA ILE A 102 -9.28 -7.31 4.34
C ILE A 102 -8.74 -6.56 5.56
N ASP A 103 -9.52 -5.62 6.09
CA ASP A 103 -9.24 -4.85 7.30
C ASP A 103 -10.55 -4.25 7.89
N ALA A 104 -10.47 -3.09 8.55
CA ALA A 104 -11.61 -2.41 9.15
C ALA A 104 -12.61 -1.84 8.13
N ASP A 105 -12.23 -1.72 6.85
CA ASP A 105 -13.08 -1.18 5.78
C ASP A 105 -14.02 -2.23 5.17
N GLY A 106 -13.94 -3.49 5.63
CA GLY A 106 -14.90 -4.56 5.32
C GLY A 106 -14.54 -5.43 4.11
N PRO A 107 -15.54 -6.09 3.48
CA PRO A 107 -15.30 -7.00 2.37
C PRO A 107 -14.81 -6.26 1.12
N GLY A 108 -14.08 -6.96 0.28
CA GLY A 108 -13.50 -6.36 -0.91
C GLY A 108 -13.01 -7.34 -1.96
N LEU A 109 -12.48 -6.76 -3.04
CA LEU A 109 -11.93 -7.42 -4.20
C LEU A 109 -10.46 -7.08 -4.33
N ALA A 110 -9.63 -8.10 -4.55
CA ALA A 110 -8.19 -7.98 -4.75
C ALA A 110 -7.80 -8.42 -6.17
N PHE A 111 -6.98 -7.63 -6.85
CA PHE A 111 -6.40 -8.00 -8.14
C PHE A 111 -5.01 -7.39 -8.33
N THR A 112 -4.24 -7.90 -9.29
CA THR A 112 -2.89 -7.42 -9.57
C THR A 112 -2.78 -6.79 -10.94
N VAL A 113 -1.95 -5.75 -11.03
CA VAL A 113 -1.71 -5.00 -12.26
C VAL A 113 -0.21 -4.82 -12.44
N ALA A 114 0.31 -5.25 -13.59
CA ALA A 114 1.70 -5.01 -13.96
C ALA A 114 1.95 -3.51 -14.20
N PRO A 115 3.14 -2.98 -13.86
CA PRO A 115 3.39 -1.53 -13.87
C PRO A 115 3.27 -0.85 -15.25
N SER A 116 3.49 -1.59 -16.34
CA SER A 116 3.39 -1.07 -17.70
C SER A 116 3.02 -2.16 -18.70
N ARG A 117 2.35 -1.74 -19.78
CA ARG A 117 2.31 -2.47 -21.06
C ARG A 117 3.27 -1.80 -22.05
N GLU A 118 3.82 -2.55 -23.00
CA GLU A 118 4.74 -2.02 -24.02
C GLU A 118 4.08 -0.99 -24.96
N ASP A 119 2.75 -0.97 -25.04
CA ASP A 119 1.96 -0.11 -25.93
C ASP A 119 1.63 1.28 -25.35
N GLY A 120 2.01 1.57 -24.10
CA GLY A 120 1.77 2.86 -23.45
C GLY A 120 0.32 3.14 -23.02
N ASN A 121 -0.60 2.20 -23.25
CA ASN A 121 -2.01 2.27 -22.84
C ASN A 121 -2.29 1.24 -21.73
N GLY A 122 -1.64 1.41 -20.59
CA GLY A 122 -1.79 0.52 -19.45
C GLY A 122 -2.82 1.02 -18.45
N PHE A 123 -3.37 0.09 -17.68
CA PHE A 123 -4.30 0.33 -16.58
C PHE A 123 -3.86 1.49 -15.66
N ILE A 124 -2.58 1.52 -15.26
CA ILE A 124 -2.02 2.57 -14.41
C ILE A 124 -2.02 3.92 -15.13
N GLN A 125 -1.64 3.96 -16.42
CA GLN A 125 -1.61 5.20 -17.20
C GLN A 125 -3.00 5.81 -17.38
N GLU A 126 -4.04 4.98 -17.48
CA GLU A 126 -5.43 5.44 -17.56
C GLU A 126 -5.91 5.94 -16.18
N MET A 127 -5.65 5.18 -15.11
CA MET A 127 -5.99 5.59 -13.75
C MET A 127 -5.40 6.94 -13.36
N VAL A 128 -4.12 7.21 -13.70
CA VAL A 128 -3.47 8.49 -13.34
C VAL A 128 -4.00 9.70 -14.11
N LYS A 129 -4.71 9.48 -15.21
CA LYS A 129 -5.36 10.53 -16.02
C LYS A 129 -6.82 10.74 -15.64
N ALA A 130 -7.44 9.75 -15.00
CA ALA A 130 -8.85 9.75 -14.70
C ALA A 130 -9.18 10.51 -13.40
N SER A 131 -10.43 10.93 -13.30
CA SER A 131 -11.01 11.54 -12.10
C SER A 131 -11.85 10.52 -11.31
N SER A 132 -12.48 9.56 -11.98
CA SER A 132 -13.34 8.54 -11.38
C SER A 132 -12.92 7.12 -11.75
N MET A 133 -13.25 6.17 -10.87
CA MET A 133 -13.17 4.74 -11.12
C MET A 133 -14.51 4.10 -10.78
N GLU A 134 -15.00 3.25 -11.68
CA GLU A 134 -16.18 2.41 -11.46
C GLU A 134 -15.80 0.92 -11.47
N ILE A 135 -16.45 0.17 -10.58
CA ILE A 135 -16.43 -1.28 -10.56
C ILE A 135 -17.77 -1.76 -11.07
N VAL A 136 -17.76 -2.49 -12.18
CA VAL A 136 -18.96 -3.02 -12.82
C VAL A 136 -18.96 -4.55 -12.68
N ALA A 137 -20.05 -5.09 -12.12
CA ALA A 137 -20.28 -6.52 -11.99
C ALA A 137 -21.65 -6.87 -12.57
N ASN A 138 -21.72 -7.93 -13.39
CA ASN A 138 -22.96 -8.35 -14.05
C ASN A 138 -23.68 -7.22 -14.83
N GLY A 139 -22.90 -6.28 -15.39
CA GLY A 139 -23.43 -5.14 -16.16
C GLY A 139 -24.02 -4.01 -15.31
N ALA A 140 -23.83 -4.02 -13.99
CA ALA A 140 -24.24 -2.94 -13.09
C ALA A 140 -23.03 -2.38 -12.34
N THR A 141 -22.99 -1.05 -12.16
CA THR A 141 -22.01 -0.39 -11.29
C THR A 141 -22.28 -0.79 -9.84
N VAL A 142 -21.31 -1.47 -9.23
CA VAL A 142 -21.37 -1.94 -7.83
C VAL A 142 -20.46 -1.14 -6.90
N GLY A 143 -19.60 -0.28 -7.44
CA GLY A 143 -18.78 0.64 -6.68
C GLY A 143 -18.30 1.80 -7.54
N THR A 144 -18.15 2.96 -6.92
CA THR A 144 -17.62 4.17 -7.56
C THR A 144 -16.70 4.86 -6.56
N LEU A 145 -15.60 5.43 -7.02
CA LEU A 145 -14.78 6.33 -6.20
C LEU A 145 -14.08 7.38 -7.05
N SER A 146 -13.68 8.46 -6.39
CA SER A 146 -12.75 9.41 -6.96
C SER A 146 -11.33 8.83 -6.98
N VAL A 147 -10.70 8.83 -8.14
CA VAL A 147 -9.27 8.59 -8.32
C VAL A 147 -8.52 9.87 -8.69
N ALA A 148 -9.17 11.03 -8.64
CA ALA A 148 -8.51 12.32 -8.81
C ALA A 148 -7.26 12.44 -7.91
N GLY A 149 -6.15 12.90 -8.48
CA GLY A 149 -4.87 13.00 -7.77
C GLY A 149 -4.08 11.69 -7.67
N SER A 150 -4.54 10.60 -8.30
CA SER A 150 -3.85 9.31 -8.38
C SER A 150 -2.44 9.41 -8.95
N GLU A 151 -2.16 10.35 -9.88
CA GLU A 151 -0.80 10.59 -10.37
C GLU A 151 0.18 10.90 -9.23
N LYS A 152 -0.20 11.83 -8.34
CA LYS A 152 0.60 12.20 -7.18
C LYS A 152 0.71 11.06 -6.19
N ALA A 153 -0.36 10.31 -5.98
CA ALA A 153 -0.35 9.13 -5.11
C ALA A 153 0.64 8.08 -5.63
N MET A 154 0.64 7.77 -6.93
CA MET A 154 1.59 6.84 -7.54
C MET A 154 3.04 7.35 -7.47
N GLN A 155 3.27 8.66 -7.53
CA GLN A 155 4.60 9.25 -7.29
C GLN A 155 5.06 9.10 -5.83
N GLU A 156 4.16 9.20 -4.85
CA GLU A 156 4.48 8.91 -3.44
C GLU A 156 4.77 7.42 -3.24
N LEU A 157 3.97 6.54 -3.84
CA LEU A 157 4.19 5.10 -3.82
C LEU A 157 5.57 4.73 -4.41
N ALA A 158 5.91 5.29 -5.57
CA ALA A 158 7.21 5.08 -6.22
C ALA A 158 8.38 5.61 -5.36
N ARG A 159 8.23 6.77 -4.72
CA ARG A 159 9.23 7.31 -3.78
C ARG A 159 9.43 6.44 -2.56
N CYS A 160 8.35 5.86 -2.03
CA CYS A 160 8.43 4.90 -0.94
C CYS A 160 9.20 3.64 -1.38
N MET A 161 8.83 3.06 -2.53
CA MET A 161 9.48 1.87 -3.08
C MET A 161 10.98 2.04 -3.33
N ALA A 162 11.39 3.21 -3.83
CA ALA A 162 12.79 3.54 -4.04
C ALA A 162 13.61 3.53 -2.73
N LYS A 163 13.01 3.93 -1.60
CA LYS A 163 13.64 3.86 -0.28
C LYS A 163 13.79 2.42 0.21
N SER A 164 12.75 1.60 0.03
CA SER A 164 12.81 0.18 0.39
C SER A 164 13.94 -0.55 -0.35
N TRP A 165 14.16 -0.24 -1.64
CA TRP A 165 15.25 -0.84 -2.42
C TRP A 165 16.64 -0.40 -1.95
N ALA A 166 16.78 0.87 -1.54
CA ALA A 166 18.02 1.37 -0.98
C ALA A 166 18.37 0.62 0.32
N GLY A 167 17.40 0.41 1.21
CA GLY A 167 17.60 -0.33 2.46
C GLY A 167 18.03 -1.77 2.26
N LEU A 168 17.41 -2.49 1.30
CA LEU A 168 17.80 -3.86 0.95
C LEU A 168 19.24 -4.00 0.46
N SER A 169 19.79 -2.92 -0.12
CA SER A 169 21.18 -2.91 -0.61
C SER A 169 22.20 -2.72 0.52
N GLU A 170 21.79 -2.11 1.63
CA GLU A 170 22.66 -1.86 2.79
C GLU A 170 22.76 -3.09 3.71
N ASP A 171 21.64 -3.78 3.95
CA ASP A 171 21.62 -5.01 4.79
C ASP A 171 22.39 -6.18 4.15
N GLY A 172 22.58 -6.17 2.83
CA GLY A 172 23.40 -7.14 2.10
C GLY A 172 24.92 -6.90 2.19
N ALA A 173 25.36 -5.71 2.64
CA ALA A 173 26.76 -5.32 2.62
C ALA A 173 27.54 -5.65 3.92
N GLU A 174 26.85 -5.99 5.03
CA GLU A 174 27.51 -6.19 6.33
C GLU A 174 28.08 -7.62 6.56
N VAL A 175 27.87 -8.58 5.64
CA VAL A 175 28.29 -9.99 5.85
C VAL A 175 29.70 -10.32 5.34
N GLN A 176 30.45 -9.38 4.77
CA GLN A 176 31.77 -9.65 4.17
C GLN A 176 32.91 -8.78 4.73
N ALA A 177 33.04 -8.70 6.05
CA ALA A 177 34.21 -8.11 6.70
C ALA A 177 34.62 -8.84 7.99
N ALA A 178 34.58 -10.18 8.03
CA ALA A 178 35.08 -10.92 9.18
C ALA A 178 35.56 -12.34 8.83
N SER A 179 36.58 -12.47 7.99
CA SER A 179 37.43 -13.68 7.97
C SER A 179 38.73 -13.47 7.20
N ASP A 180 39.58 -12.59 7.70
CA ASP A 180 41.01 -12.59 7.36
C ASP A 180 41.82 -12.63 8.66
N THR A 181 41.80 -13.80 9.31
CA THR A 181 42.81 -14.14 10.31
C THR A 181 43.96 -14.81 9.57
N PRO A 182 45.13 -14.17 9.40
CA PRO A 182 46.28 -14.83 8.80
C PRO A 182 46.77 -15.93 9.75
N ALA A 183 46.83 -17.16 9.23
CA ALA A 183 47.45 -18.27 9.94
C ALA A 183 48.96 -18.01 10.05
N THR A 184 49.44 -17.83 11.29
CA THR A 184 50.87 -17.80 11.62
C THR A 184 51.47 -19.18 11.40
N PRO A 185 52.55 -19.35 10.62
CA PRO A 185 53.27 -20.60 10.55
C PRO A 185 54.31 -20.70 11.69
N LEU A 186 54.34 -21.91 12.27
CA LEU A 186 55.30 -22.53 13.21
C LEU A 186 55.15 -22.20 14.70
#